data_AF-A0A3S1PRD4-F1
#
_entry.id   AF-A0A3S1PRD4-F1
#
_cell.length_a   1.000
_cell.length_b   1.000
_cell.length_c   1.000
_cell.angle_alpha   90.00
_cell.angle_beta   90.00
_cell.angle_gamma   90.00
#
_symmetry.space_group_name_H-M   'P 1'
#
loop_
_entity.id
_entity.type
_entity.pdbx_description
1 polymer ?
#
loop_
_entity_poly.entity_id
_entity_poly.type
_entity_poly.pdbx_seq_one_letter_code
_entity_poly.pdbx_strand_id
1 'polypeptide(L)'
;MSKAFGEAACAMYALKFGIRTLVIRIGNADLAIVDGRRERIWISGADLVALVRQGMESRDLTYEIVNGVSNSEVPLLARRSTDQIEYEPVSHSRATGPPLSAHWRP
;
A
#
# COMPACT_ATOMS: atom_id res chain seq x y z
N MET A 1 10.66 -10.75 9.56
CA MET A 1 10.37 -12.03 8.88
C MET A 1 8.92 -12.48 8.96
N SER A 2 8.19 -12.25 10.06
CA SER A 2 6.79 -12.72 10.22
C SER A 2 5.83 -12.26 9.11
N LYS A 3 5.97 -11.03 8.61
CA LYS A 3 5.14 -10.53 7.50
C LYS A 3 5.39 -11.29 6.20
N ALA A 4 6.66 -11.47 5.80
CA ALA A 4 7.02 -12.23 4.61
C ALA A 4 6.52 -13.69 4.66
N PHE A 5 6.57 -14.31 5.84
CA PHE A 5 5.94 -15.62 6.06
C PHE A 5 4.43 -15.57 5.84
N GLY A 6 3.75 -14.56 6.39
CA GLY A 6 2.32 -14.36 6.20
C GLY A 6 1.93 -14.23 4.72
N GLU A 7 2.71 -13.49 3.92
CA GLU A 7 2.48 -13.37 2.47
C GLU A 7 2.58 -14.74 1.77
N ALA A 8 3.62 -15.52 2.08
CA ALA A 8 3.78 -16.86 1.52
C ALA A 8 2.65 -17.81 1.96
N ALA A 9 2.20 -17.72 3.21
CA ALA A 9 1.08 -18.48 3.71
C ALA A 9 -0.21 -18.11 2.96
N CYS A 10 -0.50 -16.82 2.80
CA CYS A 10 -1.64 -16.32 2.01
C CYS A 10 -1.61 -16.84 0.57
N ALA A 11 -0.45 -16.80 -0.10
CA ALA A 11 -0.30 -17.35 -1.45
C ALA A 11 -0.60 -18.86 -1.48
N MET A 12 -0.09 -19.61 -0.51
CA MET A 12 -0.35 -21.05 -0.41
C MET A 12 -1.85 -21.34 -0.22
N TYR A 13 -2.52 -20.61 0.68
CA TYR A 13 -3.95 -20.81 0.92
C TYR A 13 -4.83 -20.39 -0.26
N ALA A 14 -4.46 -19.31 -0.95
CA ALA A 14 -5.14 -18.88 -2.17
C ALA A 14 -5.02 -19.92 -3.28
N LEU A 15 -3.79 -20.37 -3.58
CA LEU A 15 -3.53 -21.27 -4.71
C LEU A 15 -3.98 -22.71 -4.44
N LYS A 16 -3.91 -23.18 -3.19
CA LYS A 16 -4.23 -24.57 -2.84
C LYS A 16 -5.69 -24.76 -2.44
N PHE A 17 -6.29 -23.77 -1.78
CA PHE A 17 -7.62 -23.91 -1.17
C PHE A 17 -8.62 -22.86 -1.69
N GLY A 18 -8.22 -21.98 -2.60
CA GLY A 18 -9.13 -20.99 -3.21
C GLY A 18 -9.49 -19.82 -2.28
N ILE A 19 -8.75 -19.60 -1.18
CA ILE A 19 -8.99 -18.47 -0.28
C ILE A 19 -8.44 -17.19 -0.91
N ARG A 20 -9.30 -16.48 -1.64
CA ARG A 20 -8.96 -15.22 -2.31
C ARG A 20 -8.37 -14.22 -1.32
N THR A 21 -7.18 -13.70 -1.61
CA THR A 21 -6.43 -12.89 -0.65
C THR A 21 -5.75 -11.69 -1.30
N LEU A 22 -6.00 -10.50 -0.75
CA LEU A 22 -5.23 -9.29 -1.02
C LEU A 22 -4.25 -9.04 0.13
N VAL A 23 -2.96 -8.96 -0.18
CA VAL A 23 -1.92 -8.55 0.76
C VAL A 23 -1.58 -7.08 0.54
N ILE A 24 -1.81 -6.26 1.56
CA ILE A 24 -1.46 -4.83 1.53
C ILE A 24 -0.17 -4.62 2.34
N ARG A 25 0.90 -4.21 1.66
CA ARG A 25 2.15 -3.79 2.29
C ARG A 25 2.05 -2.33 2.73
N ILE A 26 1.73 -2.13 4.00
CA ILE A 26 1.57 -0.80 4.61
C ILE A 26 2.93 -0.28 5.06
N GLY A 27 3.34 0.90 4.55
CA GLY A 27 4.55 1.59 4.97
C GLY A 27 4.35 2.42 6.26
N ASN A 28 3.41 3.36 6.21
CA ASN A 28 2.96 4.15 7.37
C ASN A 28 1.49 4.54 7.18
N ALA A 29 0.68 4.46 8.24
CA ALA A 29 -0.75 4.81 8.21
C ALA A 29 -1.12 5.72 9.40
N ASP A 30 -0.17 6.51 9.87
CA ASP A 30 -0.40 7.44 10.97
C ASP A 30 -1.30 8.60 10.52
N LEU A 31 -2.00 9.23 11.47
CA LEU A 31 -2.88 10.36 11.19
C LEU A 31 -2.13 11.60 10.66
N ALA A 32 -0.84 11.72 10.95
CA ALA A 32 -0.01 12.86 10.56
C ALA A 32 1.33 12.41 9.94
N ILE A 33 1.74 13.14 8.91
CA ILE A 33 3.01 12.95 8.20
C ILE A 33 4.03 13.93 8.76
N VAL A 34 4.85 13.47 9.70
CA VAL A 34 5.76 14.33 10.46
C VAL A 34 7.16 14.43 9.87
N ASP A 35 7.50 13.55 8.93
CA ASP A 35 8.84 13.47 8.35
C ASP A 35 8.81 13.06 6.87
N GLY A 36 9.95 13.30 6.22
CA GLY A 36 10.16 13.07 4.81
C GLY A 36 10.23 11.62 4.35
N ARG A 37 10.49 10.69 5.27
CA ARG A 37 10.46 9.26 4.94
C ARG A 37 9.01 8.80 4.88
N ARG A 38 8.20 9.20 5.87
CA ARG A 38 6.76 8.89 5.94
C ARG A 38 6.02 9.43 4.73
N GLU A 39 6.33 10.66 4.30
CA GLU A 39 5.73 11.26 3.10
C GLU A 39 5.83 10.36 1.85
N ARG A 40 6.82 9.49 1.75
CA ARG A 40 7.05 8.66 0.55
C ARG A 40 6.47 7.25 0.64
N ILE A 41 5.94 6.86 1.80
CA ILE A 41 5.43 5.52 2.10
C ILE A 41 4.08 5.54 2.83
N TRP A 42 3.50 6.72 3.01
CA TRP A 42 2.27 6.93 3.76
C TRP A 42 1.05 6.51 2.94
N ILE A 43 0.03 5.99 3.64
CA ILE A 43 -1.31 5.78 3.11
C ILE A 43 -2.34 6.42 4.03
N SER A 44 -3.28 7.14 3.44
CA SER A 44 -4.42 7.72 4.17
C SER A 44 -5.41 6.64 4.59
N GLY A 45 -6.24 6.96 5.59
CA GLY A 45 -7.35 6.06 5.96
C GLY A 45 -8.33 5.82 4.81
N ALA A 46 -8.63 6.85 4.02
CA ALA A 46 -9.55 6.73 2.87
C ALA A 46 -9.00 5.80 1.80
N ASP A 47 -7.71 5.92 1.49
CA ASP A 47 -7.00 5.11 0.51
C ASP A 47 -6.86 3.66 0.98
N LEU A 48 -6.60 3.43 2.27
CA LEU A 48 -6.57 2.09 2.84
C LEU A 48 -7.94 1.40 2.80
N VAL A 49 -9.02 2.14 3.09
CA VAL A 49 -10.39 1.64 2.96
C VAL A 49 -10.72 1.30 1.51
N ALA A 50 -10.29 2.14 0.55
CA ALA A 50 -10.50 1.87 -0.87
C ALA A 50 -9.83 0.55 -1.30
N LEU A 51 -8.58 0.31 -0.87
CA LEU A 51 -7.89 -0.96 -1.12
C LEU A 51 -8.61 -2.17 -0.51
N VAL A 52 -9.07 -2.07 0.74
CA VAL A 52 -9.81 -3.15 1.40
C VAL A 52 -11.11 -3.44 0.66
N ARG A 53 -11.86 -2.40 0.28
CA ARG A 53 -13.10 -2.54 -0.49
C ARG A 53 -12.85 -3.22 -1.83
N GLN A 54 -11.86 -2.76 -2.57
CA GLN A 54 -11.52 -3.36 -3.86
C GLN A 54 -11.17 -4.84 -3.71
N GLY A 55 -10.34 -5.20 -2.72
CA GLY A 55 -9.99 -6.60 -2.46
C GLY A 55 -11.19 -7.49 -2.10
N MET A 56 -12.23 -6.92 -1.47
CA MET A 56 -13.47 -7.64 -1.17
C MET A 56 -14.39 -7.79 -2.40
N GLU A 57 -14.41 -6.78 -3.26
CA GLU A 57 -15.32 -6.69 -4.41
C GLU A 57 -14.76 -7.35 -5.69
N SER A 58 -13.44 -7.46 -5.80
CA SER A 58 -12.77 -8.07 -6.95
C SER A 58 -13.14 -9.55 -7.10
N ARG A 59 -13.78 -9.89 -8.22
CA ARG A 59 -14.14 -11.27 -8.56
C ARG A 59 -12.94 -12.06 -9.09
N ASP A 60 -12.03 -11.36 -9.75
CA ASP A 60 -10.87 -11.96 -10.42
C ASP A 60 -9.67 -12.12 -9.47
N LEU A 61 -9.74 -11.54 -8.26
CA LEU A 61 -8.71 -11.70 -7.25
C LEU A 61 -8.56 -13.17 -6.83
N THR A 62 -7.39 -13.75 -7.12
CA THR A 62 -6.93 -15.01 -6.53
C THR A 62 -5.94 -14.72 -5.40
N TYR A 63 -4.82 -14.11 -5.75
CA TYR A 63 -3.80 -13.65 -4.80
C TYR A 63 -3.10 -12.44 -5.40
N GLU A 64 -3.00 -11.36 -4.64
CA GLU A 64 -2.29 -10.16 -5.07
C GLU A 64 -1.55 -9.47 -3.92
N ILE A 65 -0.42 -8.85 -4.23
CA ILE A 65 0.33 -8.01 -3.31
C ILE A 65 0.39 -6.58 -3.86
N VAL A 66 -0.11 -5.63 -3.07
CA VAL A 66 -0.04 -4.21 -3.38
C VAL A 66 0.79 -3.45 -2.35
N ASN A 67 1.44 -2.37 -2.78
CA ASN A 67 2.01 -1.39 -1.86
C ASN A 67 0.91 -0.40 -1.48
N GLY A 68 0.50 -0.41 -0.21
CA GLY A 68 -0.50 0.52 0.30
C GLY A 68 0.15 1.88 0.52
N VAL A 69 0.14 2.71 -0.53
CA VAL A 69 0.65 4.08 -0.51
C VAL A 69 -0.35 5.02 -1.19
N SER A 70 -0.48 6.22 -0.64
CA SER A 70 -1.17 7.36 -1.26
C SER A 70 -0.27 8.01 -2.33
N ASN A 71 -0.78 9.04 -3.02
CA ASN A 71 0.03 9.81 -3.96
C ASN A 71 1.16 10.56 -3.23
N SER A 72 2.37 10.52 -3.77
CA SER A 72 3.54 11.25 -3.26
C SER A 72 4.29 11.87 -4.43
N GLU A 73 4.93 13.02 -4.23
CA GLU A 73 5.78 13.64 -5.25
C GLU A 73 7.01 12.79 -5.58
N VAL A 74 7.56 12.09 -4.58
CA VAL A 74 8.77 11.27 -4.73
C VAL A 74 8.58 9.93 -4.04
N PRO A 75 7.75 9.03 -4.60
CA PRO A 75 7.41 7.76 -3.94
C PRO A 75 8.64 6.85 -3.79
N LEU A 76 8.77 6.19 -2.64
CA LEU A 76 9.79 5.14 -2.45
C LEU A 76 9.29 3.75 -2.86
N LEU A 77 7.96 3.57 -2.89
CA LEU A 77 7.31 2.33 -3.26
C LEU A 77 6.49 2.57 -4.52
N ALA A 78 6.77 1.81 -5.57
CA ALA A 78 5.93 1.84 -6.76
C ALA A 78 4.54 1.32 -6.43
N ARG A 79 3.50 1.99 -6.94
CA ARG A 79 2.15 1.41 -6.98
C ARG A 79 2.21 0.21 -7.91
N ARG A 80 2.06 -0.98 -7.36
CA ARG A 80 1.97 -2.19 -8.16
C ARG A 80 0.52 -2.33 -8.62
N SER A 81 0.21 -1.74 -9.77
CA SER A 81 -1.06 -1.97 -10.45
C SER A 81 -1.04 -3.36 -11.05
N THR A 82 -2.11 -4.12 -10.86
CA THR A 82 -2.27 -5.43 -11.50
C THR A 82 -3.69 -5.55 -12.04
N ASP A 83 -3.89 -6.48 -12.97
CA ASP A 83 -5.19 -6.68 -13.61
C ASP A 83 -6.28 -7.18 -12.63
N GLN A 84 -5.89 -7.62 -11.43
CA GLN A 84 -6.81 -8.08 -10.38
C GLN A 84 -7.26 -6.97 -9.42
N ILE A 85 -6.43 -5.92 -9.26
CA ILE A 85 -6.60 -4.85 -8.29
C ILE A 85 -6.37 -3.51 -8.98
N GLU A 86 -7.47 -2.83 -9.29
CA GLU A 86 -7.44 -1.46 -9.78
C GLU A 86 -7.55 -0.51 -8.60
N TYR A 87 -6.45 0.16 -8.26
CA TYR A 87 -6.39 1.10 -7.14
C TYR A 87 -5.79 2.42 -7.57
N GLU A 88 -6.61 3.46 -7.51
CA GLU A 88 -6.21 4.85 -7.72
C GLU A 88 -6.35 5.63 -6.40
N PRO A 89 -5.24 6.03 -5.76
CA PRO A 89 -5.28 6.81 -4.52
C PRO A 89 -5.92 8.19 -4.73
N VAL A 90 -6.73 8.63 -3.77
CA VAL A 90 -7.33 9.98 -3.78
C VAL A 90 -6.58 10.96 -2.88
N SER A 91 -5.75 10.46 -1.97
CA SER A 91 -5.03 11.30 -1.02
C SER A 91 -3.61 11.59 -1.51
N HIS A 92 -3.10 12.76 -1.14
CA HIS A 92 -1.71 13.14 -1.38
C HIS A 92 -0.97 13.23 -0.05
N SER A 93 0.19 12.58 0.05
CA SER A 93 1.10 12.77 1.15
C SER A 93 1.73 14.15 1.03
N ARG A 94 1.59 14.93 2.10
CA ARG A 94 2.32 16.17 2.29
C ARG A 94 2.75 16.21 3.74
N ALA A 95 4.05 16.27 3.99
CA ALA A 95 4.55 16.43 5.33
C ALA A 95 4.07 17.77 5.91
N THR A 96 3.61 17.77 7.16
CA THR A 96 3.26 19.00 7.89
C THR A 96 4.47 19.60 8.62
N GLY A 97 5.61 18.92 8.57
CA GLY A 97 6.90 19.41 9.06
C GLY A 97 7.61 20.34 8.07
N PRO A 98 8.79 20.88 8.43
CA PRO A 98 9.60 21.66 7.49
C PRO A 98 9.87 20.84 6.21
N PRO A 99 9.97 21.50 5.05
CA PRO A 99 10.14 20.83 3.76
C PRO A 99 11.35 19.90 3.78
N LEU A 100 11.27 18.83 2.98
CA LEU A 100 12.36 17.89 2.78
C LEU A 100 13.69 18.62 2.60
N SER A 101 14.63 18.38 3.51
CA SER A 101 15.98 18.89 3.39
C SER A 101 16.63 18.33 2.12
N ALA A 102 17.48 19.15 1.48
CA ALA A 102 18.11 18.79 0.20
C ALA A 102 18.91 17.48 0.26
N HIS A 103 19.42 17.09 1.44
CA HIS A 103 20.18 15.85 1.65
C HIS A 103 19.33 14.57 1.64
N TRP A 104 17.99 14.67 1.57
CA TRP A 104 17.08 13.52 1.43
C TRP A 104 16.50 13.38 0.00
N ARG A 105 16.92 14.22 -0.95
CA ARG A 105 16.62 14.01 -2.37
C ARG A 105 17.64 13.02 -2.95
N PRO A 106 17.21 11.88 -3.52
CA PRO A 106 18.12 10.90 -4.13
C PRO A 106 18.84 11.47 -5.35
#